data_AF-A0AAX5NFZ4-F1
#
_entry.id   AF-A0AAX5NFZ4-F1
#
_cell.length_a   1.000
_cell.length_b   1.000
_cell.length_c   1.000
_cell.angle_alpha   90.00
_cell.angle_beta   90.00
_cell.angle_gamma   90.00
#
_symmetry.space_group_name_H-M   'P 1'
#
loop_
_entity.id
_entity.type
_entity.pdbx_description
1 polymer ?
#
loop_
_entity_poly.entity_id
_entity_poly.type
_entity_poly.pdbx_seq_one_letter_code
_entity_poly.pdbx_strand_id
1 'polypeptide(L)'
;GQTVDDKCFGIHSDKDTTAVRPTDLFDLASLTNTTATLLAVMKLYDGGKLKLTDKVSQYLPFLRSTNKKNIPIKDLLLHESGLPPYIRFYLEVID
;
A
#
# COMPACT_ATOMS: atom_id res chain seq x y z
N GLY A 1 19.23 -11.29 -9.67
CA GLY A 1 18.67 -11.70 -10.97
C GLY A 1 19.35 -10.92 -12.07
N GLN A 2 19.22 -11.34 -13.33
CA GLN A 2 19.64 -10.58 -14.51
C GLN A 2 18.40 -10.27 -15.36
N THR A 3 18.29 -9.03 -15.83
CA THR A 3 17.20 -8.60 -16.72
C THR A 3 17.36 -9.26 -18.08
N VAL A 4 16.27 -9.86 -18.60
CA VAL A 4 16.26 -10.54 -19.89
C VAL A 4 15.69 -9.66 -21.00
N ASP A 5 14.78 -8.74 -20.67
CA ASP A 5 14.20 -7.76 -21.61
C ASP A 5 13.82 -6.47 -20.85
N ASP A 6 14.11 -5.32 -21.45
CA ASP A 6 13.81 -3.98 -20.92
C ASP A 6 13.52 -3.03 -22.09
N LYS A 7 12.24 -2.73 -22.33
CA LYS A 7 11.75 -1.95 -23.47
C LYS A 7 10.53 -1.12 -23.06
N CYS A 8 10.39 0.05 -23.68
CA CYS A 8 9.21 0.91 -23.55
C CYS A 8 8.36 0.84 -24.83
N PHE A 9 7.04 0.98 -24.67
CA PHE A 9 6.09 0.89 -25.76
C PHE A 9 5.03 1.99 -25.66
N GLY A 10 4.55 2.46 -26.81
CA GLY A 10 3.44 3.40 -26.90
C GLY A 10 3.78 4.86 -26.60
N ILE A 11 2.71 5.64 -26.40
CA ILE A 11 2.72 7.07 -26.07
C ILE A 11 1.90 7.28 -24.78
N HIS A 12 2.08 8.42 -24.10
CA HIS A 12 1.46 8.66 -22.80
C HIS A 12 -0.07 8.64 -22.81
N SER A 13 -0.71 9.25 -23.82
CA SER A 13 -2.16 9.20 -23.99
C SER A 13 -2.56 9.55 -25.42
N ASP A 14 -3.87 9.52 -25.68
CA ASP A 14 -4.50 10.03 -26.90
C ASP A 14 -4.34 11.55 -27.09
N LYS A 15 -4.07 12.29 -26.00
CA LYS A 15 -3.87 13.75 -26.01
C LYS A 15 -2.40 14.17 -25.88
N ASP A 16 -1.56 13.30 -25.35
CA ASP A 16 -0.12 13.48 -25.20
C ASP A 16 0.61 12.38 -25.99
N THR A 17 1.09 12.75 -27.17
CA THR A 17 1.78 11.86 -28.10
C THR A 17 3.26 11.66 -27.78
N THR A 18 3.73 12.11 -26.61
CA THR A 18 5.08 11.82 -26.12
C THR A 18 5.26 10.31 -26.01
N ALA A 19 6.31 9.79 -26.66
CA ALA A 19 6.68 8.38 -26.56
C ALA A 19 7.14 8.03 -25.14
N VAL A 20 6.71 6.87 -24.64
CA VAL A 20 7.12 6.39 -23.32
C VAL A 20 8.63 6.15 -23.29
N ARG A 21 9.29 6.65 -22.25
CA ARG A 21 10.73 6.50 -22.01
C ARG A 21 10.97 5.72 -20.71
N PRO A 22 12.14 5.07 -20.58
CA PRO A 22 12.49 4.32 -19.36
C PRO A 22 12.51 5.17 -18.07
N THR A 23 12.65 6.49 -18.20
CA THR A 23 12.73 7.43 -17.09
C THR A 23 11.39 8.05 -16.70
N ASP A 24 10.32 7.73 -17.43
CA ASP A 24 9.00 8.28 -17.11
C ASP A 24 8.45 7.62 -15.83
N LEU A 25 7.79 8.43 -15.01
CA LEU A 25 7.20 8.00 -13.75
C LEU A 25 5.72 7.70 -13.93
N PHE A 26 5.30 6.52 -13.47
CA PHE A 26 3.91 6.10 -13.45
C PHE A 26 3.44 5.89 -12.01
N ASP A 27 2.16 6.14 -11.77
CA ASP A 27 1.50 5.72 -10.54
C ASP A 27 1.46 4.18 -10.50
N LEU A 28 2.07 3.59 -9.48
CA LEU A 28 2.15 2.14 -9.30
C LEU A 28 0.89 1.56 -8.62
N ALA A 29 -0.02 2.43 -8.17
CA ALA A 29 -1.25 2.09 -7.49
C ALA A 29 -1.01 1.04 -6.38
N SER A 30 -1.74 -0.06 -6.41
CA SER A 30 -1.67 -1.12 -5.41
C SER A 30 -0.32 -1.83 -5.32
N LEU A 31 0.56 -1.75 -6.33
CA LEU A 31 1.92 -2.31 -6.21
C LEU A 31 2.73 -1.60 -5.11
N THR A 32 2.40 -0.35 -4.78
CA THR A 32 2.99 0.39 -3.66
C THR A 32 2.93 -0.40 -2.35
N ASN A 33 1.89 -1.22 -2.14
CA ASN A 33 1.77 -2.05 -0.94
C ASN A 33 2.94 -3.04 -0.81
N THR A 34 3.33 -3.69 -1.89
CA THR A 34 4.37 -4.74 -1.87
C THR A 34 5.76 -4.18 -2.11
N THR A 35 5.89 -3.14 -2.94
CA THR A 35 7.19 -2.57 -3.32
C THR A 35 7.69 -1.49 -2.36
N ALA A 36 6.82 -0.90 -1.55
CA ALA A 36 7.20 0.14 -0.58
C ALA A 36 6.75 -0.21 0.84
N THR A 37 5.44 -0.30 1.08
CA THR A 37 4.88 -0.42 2.43
C THR A 37 5.35 -1.70 3.14
N LEU A 38 5.25 -2.85 2.47
CA LEU A 38 5.70 -4.13 3.02
C LEU A 38 7.20 -4.12 3.34
N LEU A 39 8.04 -3.58 2.44
CA LEU A 39 9.49 -3.50 2.68
C LEU A 39 9.82 -2.62 3.89
N ALA A 40 9.11 -1.50 4.08
CA ALA A 40 9.26 -0.66 5.26
C ALA A 40 8.90 -1.42 6.54
N VAL A 41 7.82 -2.20 6.53
CA VAL A 41 7.41 -3.04 7.67
C VAL A 41 8.45 -4.13 7.95
N MET A 42 8.97 -4.80 6.92
CA MET A 42 10.03 -5.82 7.07
C MET A 42 11.28 -5.23 7.71
N LYS A 43 11.72 -4.05 7.26
CA LYS A 43 12.88 -3.36 7.86
C LYS A 43 12.67 -3.02 9.34
N LEU A 44 11.45 -2.62 9.72
CA LEU A 44 11.11 -2.35 11.13
C LEU A 44 11.06 -3.65 11.96
N TYR A 45 10.56 -4.74 11.38
CA TYR A 45 10.55 -6.06 12.00
C TYR A 45 11.97 -6.58 12.24
N ASP A 46 12.83 -6.55 11.22
CA ASP A 46 14.23 -6.99 11.32
C ASP A 46 15.01 -6.17 12.35
N GLY A 47 14.70 -4.88 12.46
CA GLY A 47 15.28 -3.98 13.47
C GLY A 47 14.68 -4.14 14.87
N GLY A 48 13.77 -5.08 15.09
CA GLY A 48 13.11 -5.31 16.38
C GLY A 48 12.20 -4.16 16.84
N LYS A 49 11.85 -3.22 15.95
CA LYS A 49 11.02 -2.05 16.27
C LYS A 49 9.53 -2.36 16.31
N LEU A 50 9.12 -3.46 15.68
CA LEU A 50 7.79 -4.03 15.79
C LEU A 50 7.83 -5.55 15.70
N LYS A 51 6.83 -6.20 16.27
CA LYS A 51 6.53 -7.62 16.07
C LYS A 51 5.22 -7.75 15.30
N LEU A 52 5.12 -8.77 14.46
CA LEU A 52 3.90 -9.04 13.69
C LEU A 52 2.68 -9.36 14.57
N THR A 53 2.91 -9.79 15.81
CA THR A 53 1.87 -10.06 16.82
C THR A 53 1.43 -8.82 17.58
N ASP A 54 2.16 -7.70 17.48
CA ASP A 54 1.83 -6.48 18.18
C ASP A 54 0.49 -5.94 17.70
N LYS A 55 -0.24 -5.28 18.60
CA LYS A 55 -1.49 -4.62 18.25
C LYS A 55 -1.16 -3.30 17.58
N VAL A 56 -1.84 -2.99 16.47
CA VAL A 56 -1.62 -1.75 15.71
C VAL A 56 -1.83 -0.50 16.58
N SER A 57 -2.74 -0.58 17.56
CA SER A 57 -3.01 0.47 18.54
C SER A 57 -1.86 0.83 19.47
N GLN A 58 -0.83 -0.03 19.57
CA GLN A 58 0.42 0.31 20.27
C GLN A 58 1.12 1.47 19.55
N TYR A 59 1.11 1.45 18.22
CA TYR A 59 1.77 2.43 17.34
C TYR A 59 0.87 3.57 16.87
N LEU A 60 -0.45 3.32 16.79
CA LEU A 60 -1.46 4.30 16.37
C LEU A 60 -2.40 4.62 17.55
N PRO A 61 -2.08 5.63 18.39
CA PRO A 61 -2.81 5.87 19.64
C PRO A 61 -4.31 6.13 19.46
N PHE A 62 -4.71 6.73 18.34
CA PHE A 62 -6.12 7.02 18.02
C PHE A 62 -6.98 5.75 17.86
N LEU A 63 -6.39 4.57 17.69
CA LEU A 63 -7.13 3.31 17.62
C LEU A 63 -7.48 2.73 19.00
N ARG A 64 -6.84 3.19 20.08
CA ARG A 64 -6.95 2.58 21.42
C ARG A 64 -8.37 2.63 22.00
N SER A 65 -9.13 3.67 21.67
CA SER A 65 -10.52 3.88 22.09
C SER A 65 -11.56 3.32 21.10
N THR A 66 -11.14 2.56 20.09
CA THR A 66 -12.03 2.07 19.02
C THR A 66 -12.20 0.54 19.08
N ASN A 67 -13.14 0.02 18.28
CA ASN A 67 -13.28 -1.42 18.04
C ASN A 67 -12.09 -2.06 17.28
N LYS A 68 -11.11 -1.27 16.84
CA LYS A 68 -9.92 -1.72 16.10
C LYS A 68 -8.69 -1.91 17.00
N LYS A 69 -8.81 -1.63 18.30
CA LYS A 69 -7.67 -1.63 19.24
C LYS A 69 -6.88 -2.95 19.29
N ASN A 70 -7.54 -4.07 18.98
CA ASN A 70 -6.99 -5.42 19.11
C ASN A 70 -6.51 -6.03 17.79
N ILE A 71 -6.51 -5.30 16.67
CA ILE A 71 -6.03 -5.80 15.39
C ILE A 71 -4.50 -6.02 15.47
N PRO A 72 -4.00 -7.25 15.28
CA PRO A 72 -2.57 -7.53 15.09
C PRO A 72 -2.04 -6.92 13.78
N ILE A 73 -0.77 -6.56 13.75
CA ILE A 73 -0.12 -6.08 12.52
C ILE A 73 -0.19 -7.13 11.40
N LYS A 74 0.03 -8.42 11.71
CA LYS A 74 -0.03 -9.50 10.70
C LYS A 74 -1.38 -9.58 9.99
N ASP A 75 -2.49 -9.33 10.68
CA ASP A 75 -3.83 -9.45 10.10
C ASP A 75 -4.08 -8.31 9.08
N LEU A 76 -3.44 -7.14 9.25
CA LEU A 76 -3.45 -6.10 8.22
C LEU A 76 -2.65 -6.51 6.98
N LEU A 77 -1.46 -7.08 7.18
CA LEU A 77 -0.57 -7.49 6.08
C LEU A 77 -1.16 -8.64 5.25
N LEU A 78 -1.90 -9.54 5.89
CA LEU A 78 -2.54 -10.68 5.25
C LEU A 78 -3.95 -10.38 4.71
N HIS A 79 -4.44 -9.15 4.88
CA HIS A 79 -5.82 -8.76 4.55
C HIS A 79 -6.90 -9.57 5.32
N GLU A 80 -6.59 -9.99 6.55
CA GLU A 80 -7.47 -10.78 7.43
C GLU A 80 -8.05 -9.95 8.60
N SER A 81 -7.82 -8.63 8.62
CA SER A 81 -8.22 -7.76 9.73
C SER A 81 -9.72 -7.51 9.87
N GLY A 82 -10.54 -7.95 8.89
CA GLY A 82 -11.98 -7.71 8.85
C GLY A 82 -12.39 -6.25 8.62
N LEU A 83 -11.48 -5.41 8.13
CA LEU A 83 -11.80 -4.02 7.79
C LEU A 83 -12.57 -3.98 6.46
N PRO A 84 -13.56 -3.07 6.31
CA PRO A 84 -14.21 -2.88 5.01
C PRO A 84 -13.17 -2.45 3.98
N PRO A 85 -13.25 -2.95 2.73
CA PRO A 85 -12.21 -2.70 1.71
C PRO A 85 -12.15 -1.24 1.26
N TYR A 86 -13.24 -0.49 1.40
CA TYR A 86 -13.29 0.95 1.12
C TYR A 86 -14.49 1.59 1.83
N ILE A 87 -14.47 2.92 1.95
CA ILE A 87 -15.59 3.73 2.45
C ILE A 87 -16.24 4.40 1.23
N ARG A 88 -17.56 4.31 1.12
CA ARG A 88 -18.35 4.83 -0.02
C ARG A 88 -18.60 6.33 0.10
N PHE A 89 -17.54 7.14 0.08
CA PHE A 89 -17.64 8.60 0.21
C PHE A 89 -18.54 9.23 -0.87
N TYR A 90 -18.63 8.62 -2.07
CA TYR A 90 -19.47 9.14 -3.15
C TYR A 90 -20.96 9.21 -2.79
N LEU A 91 -21.45 8.35 -1.88
CA LEU A 91 -22.85 8.37 -1.44
C LEU A 91 -23.17 9.58 -0.56
N GLU A 92 -22.15 10.24 0.02
CA GLU A 92 -22.33 11.43 0.85
C GLU A 92 -22.33 12.72 0.02
N VAL A 93 -21.96 12.65 -1.26
CA VAL A 93 -21.79 13.80 -2.16
C VAL A 93 -22.71 13.76 -3.39
N ILE A 94 -23.51 12.71 -3.57
CA ILE A 94 -24.51 12.61 -4.62
C ILE A 94 -25.89 12.76 -3.98
N ASP A 95 -26.63 13.80 -4.38
CA ASP A 95 -28.08 13.96 -4.11
C ASP A 95 -28.91 12.92 -4.90
#